data_AF-A0A1W5CSJ5-F1
#
_entry.id   AF-A0A1W5CSJ5-F1
#
_cell.length_a   1.000
_cell.length_b   1.000
_cell.length_c   1.000
_cell.angle_alpha   90.00
_cell.angle_beta   90.00
_cell.angle_gamma   90.00
#
_symmetry.space_group_name_H-M   'P 1'
#
loop_
_entity.id
_entity.type
_entity.pdbx_description
1 polymer ?
#
loop_
_entity_poly.entity_id
_entity_poly.type
_entity_poly.pdbx_seq_one_letter_code
_entity_poly.pdbx_strand_id
1 'polypeptide(L)'
;MAEAEAMYRRALEGYEKAWGLEYTSTLDTVNNLGILYKDQGKMAEAEAMYRRALEGKVKTWGPEHTSTLNRVNNLGILYKYQGKMAEAEAMFRRVRNEKS
;
A
#
# COMPACT_ATOMS: atom_id res chain seq x y z
N MET A 1 -10.99 -6.06 -15.10
CA MET A 1 -9.84 -6.22 -14.17
C MET A 1 -8.50 -6.08 -14.88
N ALA A 2 -8.24 -6.76 -16.00
CA ALA A 2 -6.98 -6.63 -16.75
C ALA A 2 -6.75 -5.21 -17.32
N GLU A 3 -7.79 -4.55 -17.83
CA GLU A 3 -7.70 -3.17 -18.33
C GLU A 3 -7.32 -2.18 -17.23
N ALA A 4 -7.96 -2.27 -16.05
CA ALA A 4 -7.61 -1.45 -14.89
C ALA A 4 -6.15 -1.66 -14.46
N GLU A 5 -5.65 -2.90 -14.49
CA GLU A 5 -4.24 -3.19 -14.18
C GLU A 5 -3.30 -2.52 -15.18
N ALA A 6 -3.60 -2.62 -16.48
CA ALA A 6 -2.79 -1.99 -17.53
C ALA A 6 -2.77 -0.46 -17.39
N MET A 7 -3.91 0.16 -17.08
CA MET A 7 -4.00 1.60 -16.85
C MET A 7 -3.16 2.04 -15.65
N TYR A 8 -3.26 1.34 -14.51
CA TYR A 8 -2.46 1.66 -13.33
C TYR A 8 -0.96 1.44 -13.55
N ARG A 9 -0.55 0.37 -14.25
CA ARG A 9 0.86 0.13 -14.59
C ARG A 9 1.42 1.23 -15.49
N ARG A 10 0.66 1.66 -16.49
CA ARG A 10 1.05 2.78 -17.37
C ARG A 10 1.16 4.10 -16.61
N ALA A 11 0.21 4.37 -15.72
CA ALA A 11 0.26 5.55 -14.86
C ALA A 11 1.47 5.51 -13.93
N LEU A 12 1.76 4.35 -13.34
CA LEU A 12 2.91 4.14 -12.46
C LEU A 12 4.22 4.45 -13.19
N GLU A 13 4.43 3.87 -14.37
CA GLU A 13 5.62 4.12 -15.18
C GLU A 13 5.79 5.61 -15.51
N GLY A 14 4.69 6.30 -15.86
CA GLY A 14 4.70 7.73 -16.13
C GLY A 14 5.11 8.57 -14.90
N TYR A 15 4.55 8.28 -13.73
CA TYR A 15 4.88 9.00 -12.49
C TYR A 15 6.31 8.70 -12.02
N GLU A 16 6.75 7.44 -12.09
CA GLU A 16 8.12 7.05 -11.75
C GLU A 16 9.14 7.80 -12.61
N LYS A 17 8.88 7.91 -13.92
CA LYS A 17 9.77 8.61 -14.85
C LYS A 17 9.79 10.12 -14.64
N ALA A 18 8.64 10.73 -14.38
CA ALA A 18 8.55 12.19 -14.31
C ALA A 18 8.86 12.76 -12.92
N TRP A 19 8.61 12.01 -11.84
CA TRP A 19 8.66 12.53 -10.46
C TRP A 19 9.43 11.63 -9.49
N GLY A 20 9.79 10.41 -9.91
CA GLY A 20 10.56 9.46 -9.10
C GLY A 20 9.73 8.46 -8.31
N LEU A 21 10.42 7.50 -7.71
CA LEU A 21 9.82 6.33 -7.05
C LEU A 21 9.10 6.67 -5.74
N GLU A 22 9.52 7.73 -5.06
CA GLU A 22 9.00 8.15 -3.74
C GLU A 22 8.01 9.31 -3.83
N TYR A 23 7.69 9.78 -5.05
CA TYR A 23 6.70 10.83 -5.21
C TYR A 23 5.30 10.36 -4.78
N THR A 24 4.52 11.26 -4.19
CA THR A 24 3.23 10.90 -3.58
C THR A 24 2.27 10.23 -4.57
N SER A 25 2.15 10.74 -5.79
CA SER A 25 1.30 10.12 -6.82
C SER A 25 1.81 8.75 -7.28
N THR A 26 3.13 8.53 -7.30
CA THR A 26 3.73 7.22 -7.56
C THR A 26 3.30 6.22 -6.48
N LEU A 27 3.48 6.57 -5.21
CA LEU A 27 3.15 5.72 -4.07
C LEU A 27 1.64 5.45 -3.94
N ASP A 28 0.81 6.41 -4.32
CA ASP A 28 -0.65 6.23 -4.36
C ASP A 28 -1.07 5.29 -5.48
N THR A 29 -0.42 5.38 -6.64
CA THR A 29 -0.64 4.44 -7.75
C THR A 29 -0.21 3.01 -7.38
N VAL A 30 0.94 2.84 -6.71
CA VAL A 30 1.39 1.55 -6.19
C VAL A 30 0.35 0.96 -5.22
N ASN A 31 -0.17 1.75 -4.28
CA ASN A 31 -1.21 1.27 -3.37
C ASN A 31 -2.49 0.85 -4.09
N ASN A 32 -2.90 1.58 -5.12
CA ASN A 32 -4.11 1.25 -5.89
C ASN A 32 -3.93 -0.05 -6.69
N LEU A 33 -2.73 -0.34 -7.19
CA LEU A 33 -2.39 -1.67 -7.72
C LEU A 33 -2.52 -2.76 -6.64
N GLY A 34 -2.10 -2.47 -5.40
CA GLY A 34 -2.29 -3.38 -4.27
C GLY A 34 -3.76 -3.71 -3.99
N ILE A 35 -4.64 -2.70 -4.01
CA ILE A 35 -6.09 -2.89 -3.87
C ILE A 35 -6.62 -3.76 -5.00
N LEU A 36 -6.24 -3.43 -6.24
CA LEU A 36 -6.68 -4.18 -7.43
C LEU A 36 -6.25 -5.66 -7.35
N TYR A 37 -5.00 -5.95 -6.93
CA TYR A 37 -4.52 -7.32 -6.78
C TYR A 37 -5.23 -8.08 -5.67
N LYS A 38 -5.50 -7.44 -4.54
CA LYS A 38 -6.29 -8.04 -3.46
C LYS A 38 -7.69 -8.42 -3.96
N ASP A 39 -8.34 -7.54 -4.71
CA ASP A 39 -9.68 -7.81 -5.28
C ASP A 39 -9.67 -8.90 -6.36
N GLN A 40 -8.51 -9.19 -6.97
CA GLN A 40 -8.30 -10.33 -7.89
C GLN A 40 -7.91 -11.62 -7.17
N GLY A 41 -7.76 -11.62 -5.84
CA GLY A 41 -7.24 -12.76 -5.09
C GLY A 41 -5.72 -12.97 -5.19
N LYS A 42 -5.00 -12.04 -5.85
CA LYS A 42 -3.53 -12.05 -6.01
C LYS A 42 -2.86 -11.50 -4.75
N MET A 43 -2.92 -12.28 -3.67
CA MET A 43 -2.57 -11.81 -2.33
C MET A 43 -1.08 -11.47 -2.18
N ALA A 44 -0.18 -12.18 -2.88
CA ALA A 44 1.25 -11.94 -2.81
C ALA A 44 1.64 -10.63 -3.53
N GLU A 45 1.07 -10.39 -4.71
CA GLU A 45 1.27 -9.17 -5.47
C GLU A 45 0.68 -7.96 -4.74
N ALA A 46 -0.50 -8.12 -4.12
CA ALA A 46 -1.09 -7.09 -3.27
C ALA A 46 -0.18 -6.71 -2.10
N GLU A 47 0.41 -7.71 -1.43
CA GLU A 47 1.31 -7.51 -0.31
C GLU A 47 2.57 -6.75 -0.73
N ALA A 48 3.18 -7.13 -1.86
CA ALA A 48 4.34 -6.46 -2.40
C ALA A 48 4.06 -4.98 -2.69
N MET A 49 2.90 -4.68 -3.29
CA MET A 49 2.50 -3.30 -3.58
C MET A 49 2.27 -2.49 -2.30
N TYR A 50 1.52 -3.02 -1.33
CA TYR A 50 1.29 -2.30 -0.08
C TYR A 50 2.58 -2.04 0.71
N ARG A 51 3.49 -3.03 0.78
CA ARG A 51 4.79 -2.85 1.44
C ARG A 51 5.61 -1.76 0.77
N ARG A 52 5.68 -1.76 -0.57
CA ARG A 52 6.38 -0.73 -1.34
C ARG A 52 5.80 0.67 -1.09
N ALA A 53 4.48 0.81 -1.14
CA ALA A 53 3.81 2.08 -0.87
C ALA A 53 4.02 2.56 0.57
N LEU A 54 3.99 1.64 1.54
CA LEU A 54 4.23 1.94 2.95
C LEU A 54 5.67 2.43 3.17
N GLU A 55 6.68 1.72 2.65
CA GLU A 55 8.08 2.12 2.79
C GLU A 55 8.32 3.54 2.24
N GLY A 56 7.80 3.81 1.04
CA GLY A 56 7.89 5.16 0.45
C GLY A 56 7.21 6.22 1.31
N LYS A 57 5.98 5.99 1.78
CA LYS A 57 5.26 6.98 2.60
C LYS A 57 5.94 7.22 3.96
N VAL A 58 6.55 6.19 4.56
CA VAL A 58 7.39 6.35 5.77
C VAL A 58 8.57 7.27 5.49
N LYS A 59 9.25 7.10 4.34
CA LYS A 59 10.38 7.97 3.97
C LYS A 59 9.94 9.40 3.67
N THR A 60 8.84 9.58 2.95
CA THR A 60 8.36 10.90 2.53
C THR A 60 7.75 11.72 3.68
N TRP A 61 6.96 11.08 4.55
CA TRP A 61 6.11 11.77 5.52
C TRP A 61 6.34 11.35 6.98
N GLY A 62 7.14 10.31 7.21
CA GLY A 62 7.34 9.72 8.53
C GLY A 62 6.33 8.61 8.89
N PRO A 63 6.63 7.85 9.96
CA PRO A 63 5.88 6.66 10.35
C PRO A 63 4.47 6.94 10.90
N GLU A 64 4.27 8.12 11.50
CA GLU A 64 3.03 8.51 12.19
C GLU A 64 2.10 9.38 11.33
N HIS A 65 2.52 9.76 10.12
CA HIS A 65 1.68 10.57 9.26
C HIS A 65 0.42 9.79 8.82
N THR A 66 -0.74 10.43 8.80
CA THR A 66 -2.02 9.78 8.48
C THR A 66 -1.99 9.02 7.13
N SER A 67 -1.30 9.55 6.11
CA SER A 67 -1.14 8.83 4.83
C SER A 67 -0.34 7.53 4.97
N THR A 68 0.63 7.47 5.89
CA THR A 68 1.43 6.28 6.19
C THR A 68 0.57 5.26 6.94
N LEU A 69 -0.16 5.71 7.96
CA LEU A 69 -1.03 4.87 8.78
C LEU A 69 -2.17 4.24 7.97
N ASN A 70 -2.71 4.95 6.97
CA ASN A 70 -3.66 4.38 6.01
C ASN A 70 -3.07 3.16 5.26
N ARG A 71 -1.78 3.18 4.92
CA ARG A 71 -1.11 2.03 4.26
C ARG A 71 -0.84 0.89 5.23
N VAL A 72 -0.50 1.20 6.48
CA VAL A 72 -0.41 0.21 7.56
C VAL A 72 -1.77 -0.52 7.73
N ASN A 73 -2.87 0.23 7.74
CA ASN A 73 -4.22 -0.34 7.83
C ASN A 73 -4.55 -1.27 6.65
N ASN A 74 -4.23 -0.86 5.41
CA ASN A 74 -4.44 -1.70 4.21
C ASN A 74 -3.67 -3.02 4.30
N LEU A 75 -2.43 -2.99 4.78
CA LEU A 75 -1.60 -4.18 4.96
C LEU A 75 -2.15 -5.08 6.09
N GLY A 76 -2.65 -4.51 7.18
CA GLY A 76 -3.33 -5.25 8.25
C GLY A 76 -4.59 -5.97 7.76
N ILE A 77 -5.40 -5.30 6.94
CA ILE A 77 -6.58 -5.91 6.31
C ILE A 77 -6.18 -7.07 5.40
N LEU A 78 -5.12 -6.89 4.58
CA LEU A 78 -4.63 -7.95 3.71
C LEU A 78 -4.18 -9.18 4.51
N TYR A 79 -3.42 -9.00 5.59
CA TYR A 79 -3.00 -10.10 6.44
C TYR A 79 -4.17 -10.83 7.11
N LYS A 80 -5.21 -10.10 7.53
CA LYS A 80 -6.44 -10.72 8.02
C LYS A 80 -7.07 -11.64 6.96
N TYR A 81 -7.14 -11.20 5.71
CA TYR A 81 -7.65 -12.03 4.60
C TYR A 81 -6.78 -13.25 4.30
N GLN A 82 -5.47 -13.16 4.54
CA GLN A 82 -4.53 -14.28 4.38
C GLN A 82 -4.52 -15.25 5.58
N GLY A 83 -5.28 -14.99 6.66
CA GLY A 83 -5.22 -15.80 7.88
C GLY A 83 -4.03 -15.48 8.80
N LYS A 84 -3.21 -14.49 8.45
CA LYS A 84 -2.01 -14.04 9.19
C LYS A 84 -2.39 -13.11 10.34
N MET A 85 -3.01 -13.67 11.37
CA MET A 85 -3.63 -12.88 12.43
C MET A 85 -2.62 -12.11 13.30
N ALA A 86 -1.44 -12.68 13.55
CA ALA A 86 -0.41 -12.02 14.34
C ALA A 86 0.13 -10.77 13.63
N GLU A 87 0.38 -10.87 12.32
CA GLU A 87 0.84 -9.75 11.49
C GLU A 87 -0.25 -8.69 11.32
N ALA A 88 -1.51 -9.10 11.16
CA ALA A 88 -2.64 -8.18 11.10
C ALA A 88 -2.78 -7.39 12.41
N GLU A 89 -2.67 -8.06 13.55
CA GLU A 89 -2.75 -7.42 14.87
C GLU A 89 -1.61 -6.42 15.07
N ALA A 90 -0.38 -6.78 14.68
CA ALA A 90 0.76 -5.87 14.76
C ALA A 90 0.52 -4.58 13.95
N MET A 91 -0.06 -4.69 12.75
CA MET A 91 -0.41 -3.53 11.93
C MET A 91 -1.49 -2.66 12.58
N PHE A 92 -2.57 -3.25 13.10
CA PHE A 92 -3.65 -2.47 13.72
C PHE A 92 -3.25 -1.81 15.04
N ARG A 93 -2.39 -2.45 15.84
CA ARG A 93 -1.83 -1.83 17.06
C ARG A 93 -1.07 -0.55 16.73
N ARG A 94 -0.30 -0.54 15.65
CA ARG A 94 0.46 0.64 15.21
C ARG A 94 -0.47 1.82 14.86
N VAL A 95 -1.58 1.57 14.16
CA VAL A 95 -2.55 2.63 13.80
C VAL A 95 -3.28 3.18 15.03
N ARG A 96 -3.60 2.34 16.02
CA ARG A 96 -4.37 2.75 17.20
C ARG A 96 -3.58 3.68 18.14
N ASN A 97 -2.26 3.55 18.17
CA ASN A 97 -1.40 4.31 19.08
C ASN A 97 -1.25 5.80 18.69
N GLU A 98 -1.71 6.22 17.50
CA GLU A 98 -1.74 7.65 17.08
C GLU A 98 -2.89 8.44 17.73
N LYS A 99 -3.96 7.77 18.17
CA LYS A 99 -5.17 8.43 18.73
C LYS A 99 -5.15 8.61 20.25
N SER A 100 -4.04 8.29 20.91
CA SER A 100 -3.85 8.40 22.37
C SER A 100 -2.94 9.58 22.69
#